data_AF-A0A6V8MLS4-F1
#
_entry.id   AF-A0A6V8MLS4-F1
#
_cell.length_a   1.000
_cell.length_b   1.000
_cell.length_c   1.000
_cell.angle_alpha   90.00
_cell.angle_beta   90.00
_cell.angle_gamma   90.00
#
_symmetry.space_group_name_H-M   'P 1'
#
loop_
_entity.id
_entity.type
_entity.pdbx_description
1 polymer ?
#
loop_
_entity_poly.entity_id
_entity_poly.type
_entity_poly.pdbx_seq_one_letter_code
_entity_poly.pdbx_strand_id
1 'polypeptide(L)' 'MDLNLKSMAERWPSAIVARNEVDRFTGGVISPRSLANLDSLGLGPEGAFRIGRKVAYPVAAFIDWLEGRASLRRAA' A
#
# COMPACT_ATOMS: atom_id res chain seq x y z
N MET A 1 -15.76 3.75 -10.96
CA MET A 1 -15.16 5.09 -11.07
C MET A 1 -13.89 4.98 -10.26
N ASP A 2 -12.78 4.93 -10.97
CA ASP A 2 -11.53 4.44 -10.41
C ASP A 2 -10.83 5.62 -9.74
N LEU A 3 -10.52 5.46 -8.45
CA LEU A 3 -9.71 6.44 -7.73
C LEU A 3 -8.29 6.31 -8.27
N ASN A 4 -7.72 7.39 -8.81
CA ASN A 4 -6.35 7.40 -9.31
C ASN A 4 -5.39 7.91 -8.22
N LEU A 5 -4.59 7.00 -7.66
CA LEU A 5 -3.58 7.26 -6.63
C LEU A 5 -2.15 7.24 -7.19
N LYS A 6 -1.97 7.22 -8.52
CA LYS A 6 -0.65 7.11 -9.16
C LYS A 6 0.31 8.26 -8.81
N SER A 7 -0.20 9.43 -8.48
CA SER A 7 0.61 10.58 -8.04
C SER A 7 1.37 10.33 -6.73
N MET A 8 1.00 9.30 -5.95
CA MET A 8 1.77 8.85 -4.79
C MET A 8 3.12 8.28 -5.20
N ALA A 9 3.19 7.56 -6.33
CA ALA A 9 4.43 6.98 -6.84
C ALA A 9 5.45 8.05 -7.21
N GLU A 10 4.99 9.15 -7.81
CA GLU A 10 5.84 10.27 -8.23
C GLU A 10 6.55 10.97 -7.06
N ARG A 11 5.96 10.90 -5.87
CA ARG A 11 6.48 11.55 -4.65
C ARG A 11 7.29 10.60 -3.77
N TRP A 12 7.19 9.29 -4.02
CA TRP A 12 7.90 8.30 -3.24
C TRP A 12 9.32 8.09 -3.80
N PRO A 13 10.38 8.15 -2.98
CA PRO A 13 11.76 8.17 -3.48
C PRO A 13 12.30 6.80 -3.93
N SER A 14 11.46 5.77 -4.03
CA SER A 14 11.88 4.39 -4.30
C SER A 14 10.88 3.66 -5.18
N ALA A 15 11.30 2.60 -5.88
CA ALA A 15 10.42 1.71 -6.63
C ALA A 15 9.65 0.71 -5.74
N ILE A 16 9.99 0.64 -4.45
CA ILE A 16 9.40 -0.28 -3.48
C ILE A 16 8.95 0.46 -2.22
N VAL A 17 7.91 -0.06 -1.58
CA VAL A 17 7.45 0.40 -0.26
C VAL A 17 7.72 -0.72 0.74
N ALA A 18 8.56 -0.46 1.74
CA ALA A 18 8.75 -1.39 2.83
C ALA A 18 7.50 -1.38 3.73
N ARG A 19 7.07 -2.55 4.24
CA ARG A 19 5.87 -2.65 5.08
C ARG A 19 5.91 -1.74 6.31
N ASN A 20 7.08 -1.46 6.85
CA ASN A 20 7.25 -0.55 7.98
C ASN A 20 7.18 0.95 7.61
N GLU A 21 7.20 1.28 6.31
CA GLU A 21 7.12 2.66 5.78
C GLU A 21 5.74 2.97 5.16
N VAL A 22 4.81 2.00 5.12
CA VAL A 22 3.48 2.18 4.48
C VAL A 22 2.64 3.26 5.14
N ASP A 23 2.84 3.48 6.44
CA ASP A 23 2.22 4.58 7.17
C ASP A 23 2.61 5.92 6.53
N ARG A 24 3.92 6.13 6.36
CA ARG A 24 4.47 7.31 5.70
C ARG A 24 4.05 7.42 4.24
N PHE A 25 4.12 6.32 3.49
CA PHE A 25 3.72 6.30 2.07
C PHE A 25 2.26 6.75 1.89
N THR A 26 1.37 6.31 2.77
CA THR A 26 -0.07 6.58 2.68
C THR A 26 -0.51 7.84 3.43
N GLY A 27 0.41 8.57 4.09
CA GLY A 27 0.05 9.70 4.94
C GLY A 27 -0.78 9.31 6.18
N GLY A 28 -0.56 8.10 6.71
CA GLY A 28 -1.22 7.59 7.92
C GLY A 28 -2.52 6.81 7.68
N VAL A 29 -2.90 6.54 6.43
CA VAL A 29 -4.15 5.81 6.10
C VAL A 29 -4.03 4.31 6.45
N ILE A 30 -2.85 3.71 6.24
CA ILE A 30 -2.60 2.28 6.51
C ILE A 30 -1.43 2.12 7.47
N SER A 31 -1.66 1.46 8.61
CA SER A 31 -0.59 1.11 9.53
C SER A 31 0.17 -0.17 9.10
N PRO A 32 1.46 -0.32 9.45
CA PRO A 32 2.24 -1.53 9.20
C PRO A 32 1.63 -2.77 9.84
N ARG A 33 1.02 -2.61 11.02
CA ARG A 33 0.37 -3.71 11.76
C ARG A 33 -0.87 -4.20 11.03
N SER A 34 -1.72 -3.28 10.58
CA SER A 34 -2.91 -3.63 9.79
C SER A 34 -2.51 -4.35 8.51
N LEU A 35 -1.48 -3.87 7.83
CA LEU A 35 -0.99 -4.49 6.60
C LEU A 35 -0.41 -5.89 6.84
N ALA A 36 0.34 -6.09 7.93
CA ALA A 36 0.86 -7.41 8.30
C ALA A 36 -0.25 -8.45 8.57
N ASN A 37 -1.37 -8.01 9.17
CA ASN A 37 -2.53 -8.87 9.35
C ASN A 37 -3.17 -9.23 8.00
N LEU A 38 -3.31 -8.26 7.09
CA LEU A 38 -3.87 -8.49 5.75
C LEU A 38 -2.97 -9.42 4.92
N ASP A 39 -1.65 -9.23 4.93
CA ASP A 39 -0.70 -10.15 4.31
C ASP A 39 -0.89 -11.59 4.83
N SER A 40 -1.05 -11.76 6.15
CA SER A 40 -1.17 -13.08 6.78
C SER A 40 -2.47 -13.79 6.40
N LEU A 41 -3.48 -13.03 5.97
CA LEU A 41 -4.74 -13.54 5.43
C LEU A 41 -4.71 -13.71 3.91
N GLY A 42 -3.60 -13.38 3.23
CA GLY A 42 -3.51 -13.35 1.77
C GLY A 42 -4.31 -12.21 1.12
N LEU A 43 -4.68 -11.19 1.90
CA LEU A 43 -5.45 -10.01 1.48
C LEU A 43 -4.58 -8.76 1.33
N GLY A 44 -3.26 -8.93 1.39
CA GLY A 44 -2.28 -7.87 1.20
C GLY A 44 -2.01 -7.55 -0.28
N PRO A 45 -1.13 -6.57 -0.54
CA PRO A 45 -0.69 -6.23 -1.89
C PRO A 45 0.01 -7.40 -2.56
N GLU A 46 -0.22 -7.55 -3.86
CA GLU A 46 0.41 -8.60 -4.66
C GLU A 46 1.93 -8.42 -4.77
N GLY A 47 2.63 -9.53 -5.02
CA GLY A 47 4.08 -9.50 -5.22
C GLY A 47 4.88 -9.13 -3.97
N ALA A 48 4.32 -9.27 -2.77
CA ALA A 48 5.04 -9.09 -1.52
C ALA A 48 6.30 -9.96 -1.48
N PHE A 49 7.46 -9.35 -1.20
CA PHE A 49 8.74 -10.04 -1.13
C PHE A 49 9.52 -9.63 0.12
N ARG A 50 10.57 -10.41 0.46
CA ARG A 50 11.41 -10.16 1.64
C ARG A 50 12.83 -9.77 1.24
N ILE A 51 13.37 -8.77 1.94
CA ILE A 51 14.81 -8.46 1.98
C ILE A 51 15.26 -8.60 3.43
N GLY A 52 15.96 -9.70 3.72
CA GLY A 52 16.30 -10.08 5.10
C GLY A 52 15.05 -10.21 5.98
N ARG A 53 14.97 -9.39 7.03
CA ARG A 53 13.83 -9.39 7.99
C ARG A 53 12.68 -8.47 7.60
N LYS A 54 12.81 -7.70 6.51
CA LYS A 54 11.79 -6.74 6.07
C LYS A 54 10.97 -7.30 4.92
N VAL A 55 9.67 -6.99 4.93
CA VAL A 55 8.73 -7.24 3.82
C VAL A 55 8.59 -5.94 3.04
N ALA A 56 8.53 -6.02 1.71
CA ALA A 56 8.31 -4.89 0.83
C ALA A 56 7.40 -5.27 -0.35
N TYR A 57 6.89 -4.25 -1.02
CA TYR A 57 5.98 -4.37 -2.16
C TYR A 57 6.49 -3.46 -3.29
N PRO A 58 6.33 -3.86 -4.57
CA PRO A 58 6.44 -2.92 -5.68
C PRO A 58 5.44 -1.77 -5.48
N VAL A 59 5.86 -0.52 -5.73
CA VAL A 59 4.99 0.66 -5.55
C VAL A 59 3.70 0.55 -6.36
N ALA A 60 3.79 0.10 -7.61
CA ALA A 60 2.63 -0.06 -8.49
C ALA A 60 1.60 -1.04 -7.89
N ALA A 61 2.04 -2.24 -7.50
CA ALA A 61 1.17 -3.24 -6.89
C ALA A 61 0.56 -2.76 -5.56
N PHE A 62 1.31 -1.95 -4.78
CA PHE A 62 0.78 -1.35 -3.55
C PHE A 62 -0.33 -0.33 -3.84
N ILE A 63 -0.16 0.49 -4.87
CA ILE A 63 -1.17 1.46 -5.32
C ILE A 63 -2.41 0.74 -5.85
N ASP A 64 -2.25 -0.26 -6.73
CA ASP A 64 -3.37 -1.03 -7.28
C ASP A 64 -4.20 -1.67 -6.16
N TRP A 65 -3.53 -2.20 -5.13
CA TRP A 65 -4.18 -2.75 -3.94
C TRP A 65 -4.94 -1.69 -3.11
N LEU A 66 -4.39 -0.47 -2.99
CA LEU A 66 -5.07 0.63 -2.31
C LEU A 66 -6.32 1.09 -3.08
N GLU A 67 -6.21 1.25 -4.39
CA GLU A 67 -7.30 1.66 -5.27
C GLU A 67 -8.44 0.62 -5.21
N GLY A 68 -8.12 -0.67 -5.24
CA GLY A 68 -9.11 -1.75 -5.09
C GLY A 68 -9.81 -1.81 -3.74
N ARG A 69 -9.23 -1.20 -2.69
CA ARG A 69 -9.82 -1.13 -1.34
C ARG A 69 -10.57 0.18 -1.06
N ALA A 70 -10.31 1.22 -1.83
CA ALA A 70 -10.88 2.54 -1.57
C ALA A 70 -12.39 2.52 -1.82
N SER A 71 -13.16 3.14 -0.91
CA SER A 71 -14.59 3.40 -1.14
C SER A 71 -14.84 4.91 -1.17
N LEU A 72 -15.54 5.36 -2.20
CA LEU A 72 -15.91 6.76 -2.39
C LEU A 72 -17.00 7.12 -1.38
N ARG A 73 -16.69 8.02 -0.43
CA ARG A 73 -17.70 8.65 0.39
C ARG A 73 -18.34 9.80 -0.38
N ARG A 74 -19.66 9.76 -0.54
CA ARG A 74 -20.44 10.91 -1.02
C ARG A 74 -20.77 11.79 0.18
N ALA A 75 -20.57 13.10 0.05
CA ALA A 75 -21.10 14.06 1.01
C ALA A 75 -22.63 14.00 0.97
N ALA A 76 -23.25 14.11 2.14
CA ALA A 76 -24.70 14.26 2.28
C ALA A 76 -25.14 15.66 1.84
#